data_AF-A0A381XYX3-F1
#
_entry.id   AF-A0A381XYX3-F1
#
_cell.length_a   1.000
_cell.length_b   1.000
_cell.length_c   1.000
_cell.angle_alpha   90.00
_cell.angle_beta   90.00
_cell.angle_gamma   90.00
#
_symmetry.space_group_name_H-M   'P 1'
#
loop_
_entity.id
_entity.type
_entity.pdbx_description
1 polymer ?
#
loop_
_entity_poly.entity_id
_entity_poly.type
_entity_poly.pdbx_seq_one_letter_code
_entity_poly.pdbx_strand_id
1 'polypeptide(L)'
;MKMKKIKFMDTSFRDGFQSCFGARVKTQDFLPVLEAAVYAGNENFEIGGGARFQSLYFYCQEDAFEMMDAARSVVGPDINLQTLSRGANVVGLESQSRDIIDLHAKLFKKHGITTIRNFDALMDIRNLAYSGECITNAGLKHQVVIALMGLPPGLSETYCHTPEFYTDKLKEILEADVPYDSVAFKDASGTTPPAIVYKSIKNARELLPAGTIIQFHTHDTAGMGVAANYAAIEAGADIIDLAMDPVSGGTSQVDILTMWHRLRDTGFTIDIDPEKILEVEKMFTDHMDKYYLPPEAVAVNPVIPFSPMPGGALTANTQMMRDNNSLDLFPKVIENMREVVAKGGFGTSVTPVSQFYFQQAFANTVQEKWSTITADYGKMLLGYFGKTPAEPDQEIKRIASSQLNLEPTSEDVHDINDRNSKLGVDYNKKLLEEEGLETTEENIFISATCGSQGIAFLKGEGKAGIRYKEDVKPTSDDVTSAPSGSYKLRVNGEFFDITVYSK
;
A
#
# COMPACT_ATOMS: atom_id res chain seq x y z
N MET A 1 -25.44 23.94 -17.24
CA MET A 1 -24.15 24.44 -16.69
C MET A 1 -23.04 23.55 -17.21
N LYS A 2 -21.83 24.07 -17.48
CA LYS A 2 -20.69 23.23 -17.87
C LYS A 2 -20.25 22.41 -16.66
N MET A 3 -20.26 21.08 -16.75
CA MET A 3 -19.82 20.19 -15.66
C MET A 3 -18.32 20.37 -15.39
N LYS A 4 -17.89 20.28 -14.12
CA LYS A 4 -16.47 20.26 -13.76
C LYS A 4 -15.91 18.86 -14.04
N LYS A 5 -14.90 18.78 -14.90
CA LYS A 5 -14.16 17.54 -15.15
C LYS A 5 -13.25 17.21 -13.96
N ILE A 6 -13.36 15.99 -13.46
CA ILE A 6 -12.48 15.38 -12.46
C ILE A 6 -11.64 14.35 -13.18
N LYS A 7 -10.31 14.41 -13.04
CA LYS A 7 -9.45 13.36 -13.61
C LYS A 7 -9.44 12.16 -12.68
N PHE A 8 -9.03 11.01 -13.19
CA PHE A 8 -8.71 9.87 -12.33
C PHE A 8 -7.34 9.30 -12.65
N MET A 9 -6.75 8.68 -11.64
CA MET A 9 -5.59 7.81 -11.76
C MET A 9 -6.07 6.37 -11.75
N ASP A 10 -5.76 5.63 -12.81
CA ASP A 10 -6.03 4.21 -12.90
C ASP A 10 -4.97 3.43 -12.13
N THR A 11 -5.40 2.82 -11.03
CA THR A 11 -4.53 2.09 -10.09
C THR A 11 -4.54 0.58 -10.31
N SER A 12 -5.26 0.11 -11.34
CA SER A 12 -5.42 -1.32 -11.66
C SER A 12 -4.09 -2.04 -11.78
N PHE A 13 -3.12 -1.40 -12.45
CA PHE A 13 -1.83 -1.98 -12.81
C PHE A 13 -0.76 -1.90 -11.71
N ARG A 14 -1.12 -1.42 -10.49
CA ARG A 14 -0.23 -1.39 -9.33
C ARG A 14 -0.97 -1.70 -8.03
N ASP A 15 -1.78 -0.77 -7.52
CA ASP A 15 -2.46 -0.96 -6.23
C ASP A 15 -3.55 -2.03 -6.33
N GLY A 16 -4.28 -2.11 -7.46
CA GLY A 16 -5.23 -3.19 -7.72
C GLY A 16 -4.55 -4.57 -7.65
N PHE A 17 -3.44 -4.74 -8.37
CA PHE A 17 -2.64 -5.97 -8.25
C PHE A 17 -2.11 -6.21 -6.83
N GLN A 18 -1.65 -5.17 -6.15
CA GLN A 18 -1.14 -5.28 -4.79
C GLN A 18 -2.22 -5.74 -3.80
N SER A 19 -3.40 -5.15 -3.89
CA SER A 19 -4.55 -5.42 -3.03
C SER A 19 -5.16 -6.79 -3.29
N CYS A 20 -5.29 -7.19 -4.55
CA CYS A 20 -6.02 -8.38 -4.95
C CYS A 20 -5.14 -9.62 -5.14
N PHE A 21 -3.92 -9.46 -5.66
CA PHE A 21 -3.01 -10.57 -6.00
C PHE A 21 -1.69 -10.54 -5.23
N GLY A 22 -1.55 -9.66 -4.23
CA GLY A 22 -0.27 -9.46 -3.53
C GLY A 22 0.84 -8.93 -4.45
N ALA A 23 0.46 -8.20 -5.51
CA ALA A 23 1.31 -7.65 -6.57
C ALA A 23 1.99 -8.71 -7.46
N ARG A 24 1.46 -9.93 -7.51
CA ARG A 24 2.06 -11.09 -8.20
C ARG A 24 1.43 -11.34 -9.57
N VAL A 25 1.47 -10.34 -10.43
CA VAL A 25 1.00 -10.42 -11.83
C VAL A 25 2.19 -10.31 -12.78
N LYS A 26 2.23 -11.13 -13.83
CA LYS A 26 3.26 -11.09 -14.87
C LYS A 26 3.08 -9.88 -15.77
N THR A 27 4.20 -9.30 -16.18
CA THR A 27 4.20 -8.10 -17.02
C THR A 27 3.46 -8.31 -18.33
N GLN A 28 3.78 -9.39 -19.04
CA GLN A 28 3.15 -9.69 -20.34
C GLN A 28 1.63 -9.90 -20.28
N ASP A 29 1.09 -10.25 -19.11
CA ASP A 29 -0.35 -10.50 -18.98
C ASP A 29 -1.19 -9.23 -18.90
N PHE A 30 -0.62 -8.09 -18.49
CA PHE A 30 -1.37 -6.85 -18.36
C PHE A 30 -1.03 -5.80 -19.42
N LEU A 31 0.09 -5.91 -20.14
CA LEU A 31 0.46 -4.93 -21.18
C LEU A 31 -0.62 -4.74 -22.25
N PRO A 32 -1.28 -5.80 -22.80
CA PRO A 32 -2.38 -5.61 -23.75
C PRO A 32 -3.58 -4.85 -23.16
N VAL A 33 -3.86 -5.07 -21.87
CA VAL A 33 -4.95 -4.38 -21.15
C VAL A 33 -4.59 -2.92 -20.91
N LEU A 34 -3.33 -2.63 -20.57
CA LEU A 34 -2.83 -1.27 -20.41
C LEU A 34 -2.92 -0.47 -21.72
N GLU A 35 -2.58 -1.08 -22.85
CA GLU A 35 -2.76 -0.49 -24.18
C GLU A 35 -4.24 -0.20 -24.48
N ALA A 36 -5.11 -1.16 -24.20
CA ALA A 36 -6.55 -1.01 -24.41
C ALA A 36 -7.14 0.10 -23.53
N ALA A 37 -6.67 0.25 -22.29
CA ALA A 37 -7.07 1.34 -21.40
C ALA A 37 -6.66 2.73 -21.93
N VAL A 38 -5.46 2.84 -22.53
CA VAL A 38 -5.04 4.08 -23.22
C VAL A 38 -5.98 4.38 -24.40
N TYR A 39 -6.32 3.38 -25.21
CA TYR A 39 -7.25 3.54 -26.33
C TYR A 39 -8.68 3.91 -25.88
N ALA A 40 -9.09 3.45 -24.69
CA ALA A 40 -10.35 3.83 -24.05
C ALA A 40 -10.36 5.29 -23.55
N GLY A 41 -9.20 5.95 -23.47
CA GLY A 41 -9.04 7.35 -23.11
C GLY A 41 -8.45 7.60 -21.72
N ASN A 42 -7.93 6.56 -21.05
CA ASN A 42 -7.25 6.74 -19.76
C ASN A 42 -5.86 7.37 -20.00
N GLU A 43 -5.54 8.43 -19.25
CA GLU A 43 -4.30 9.22 -19.42
C GLU A 43 -3.32 9.11 -18.24
N ASN A 44 -3.76 8.55 -17.11
CA ASN A 44 -2.99 8.49 -15.87
C ASN A 44 -3.04 7.07 -15.31
N PHE A 45 -1.88 6.43 -15.17
CA PHE A 45 -1.76 5.07 -14.66
C PHE A 45 -0.73 4.99 -13.56
N GLU A 46 -1.07 4.27 -12.51
CA GLU A 46 -0.10 3.84 -11.51
C GLU A 46 0.35 2.41 -11.84
N ILE A 47 1.64 2.23 -12.12
CA ILE A 47 2.17 0.97 -12.71
C ILE A 47 3.29 0.32 -11.88
N GLY A 48 3.86 1.04 -10.91
CA GLY A 48 5.06 0.57 -10.21
C GLY A 48 5.33 1.22 -8.86
N GLY A 49 6.52 0.95 -8.32
CA GLY A 49 6.84 1.27 -6.93
C GLY A 49 6.04 0.41 -5.95
N GLY A 50 5.81 0.91 -4.73
CA GLY A 50 5.09 0.17 -3.69
C GLY A 50 5.68 -1.24 -3.49
N ALA A 51 4.82 -2.24 -3.26
CA ALA A 51 5.27 -3.63 -3.20
C ALA A 51 5.49 -4.23 -4.59
N ARG A 52 5.03 -3.57 -5.67
CA ARG A 52 5.13 -4.08 -7.04
C ARG A 52 6.58 -4.16 -7.50
N PHE A 53 7.43 -3.19 -7.12
CA PHE A 53 8.86 -3.23 -7.40
C PHE A 53 9.50 -4.51 -6.84
N GLN A 54 9.28 -4.79 -5.56
CA GLN A 54 9.86 -5.95 -4.87
C GLN A 54 9.24 -7.27 -5.34
N SER A 55 7.92 -7.31 -5.53
CA SER A 55 7.19 -8.51 -5.93
C SER A 55 7.68 -9.09 -7.27
N LEU A 56 8.13 -8.23 -8.18
CA LEU A 56 8.70 -8.64 -9.46
C LEU A 56 9.92 -9.53 -9.28
N TYR A 57 10.87 -9.11 -8.45
CA TYR A 57 12.06 -9.90 -8.12
C TYR A 57 11.76 -11.08 -7.20
N PHE A 58 10.92 -10.88 -6.19
CA PHE A 58 10.67 -11.88 -5.14
C PHE A 58 9.84 -13.06 -5.62
N TYR A 59 8.86 -12.80 -6.48
CA TYR A 59 7.80 -13.76 -6.79
C TYR A 59 7.54 -13.91 -8.28
N CYS A 60 7.63 -12.85 -9.08
CA CYS A 60 7.38 -12.95 -10.50
C CYS A 60 8.60 -13.45 -11.27
N GLN A 61 9.82 -13.31 -10.74
CA GLN A 61 11.06 -13.58 -11.48
C GLN A 61 11.12 -12.73 -12.77
N GLU A 62 10.86 -11.43 -12.62
CA GLU A 62 10.88 -10.42 -13.67
C GLU A 62 11.63 -9.19 -13.15
N ASP A 63 12.23 -8.42 -14.05
CA ASP A 63 12.91 -7.18 -13.71
C ASP A 63 11.91 -5.99 -13.68
N ALA A 64 11.98 -5.17 -12.62
CA ALA A 64 11.05 -4.06 -12.45
C ALA A 64 11.33 -2.88 -13.38
N PHE A 65 12.59 -2.67 -13.76
CA PHE A 65 12.98 -1.65 -14.72
C PHE A 65 12.58 -2.03 -16.15
N GLU A 66 12.77 -3.30 -16.53
CA GLU A 66 12.26 -3.81 -17.81
C GLU A 66 10.73 -3.68 -17.90
N MET A 67 10.01 -3.93 -16.82
CA MET A 67 8.56 -3.73 -16.75
C MET A 67 8.17 -2.25 -16.97
N MET A 68 8.91 -1.30 -16.37
CA MET A 68 8.68 0.13 -16.57
C MET A 68 8.94 0.55 -18.02
N ASP A 69 10.02 0.07 -18.62
CA ASP A 69 10.36 0.35 -20.02
C ASP A 69 9.30 -0.22 -20.97
N ALA A 70 8.84 -1.45 -20.73
CA ALA A 70 7.78 -2.07 -21.51
C ALA A 70 6.45 -1.31 -21.38
N ALA A 71 6.07 -0.92 -20.16
CA ALA A 71 4.88 -0.12 -19.92
C ALA A 71 4.97 1.23 -20.65
N ARG A 72 6.11 1.94 -20.55
CA ARG A 72 6.34 3.19 -21.26
C ARG A 72 6.27 3.02 -22.78
N SER A 73 6.85 1.95 -23.32
CA SER A 73 6.78 1.65 -24.75
C SER A 73 5.35 1.43 -25.23
N VAL A 74 4.50 0.81 -24.41
CA VAL A 74 3.08 0.54 -24.74
C VAL A 74 2.24 1.81 -24.68
N VAL A 75 2.39 2.62 -23.63
CA VAL A 75 1.50 3.78 -23.42
C VAL A 75 1.95 5.05 -24.16
N GLY A 76 3.22 5.10 -24.62
CA GLY A 76 3.79 6.27 -25.27
C GLY A 76 4.23 7.37 -24.30
N PRO A 77 4.84 8.47 -24.78
CA PRO A 77 5.53 9.46 -23.94
C PRO A 77 4.59 10.43 -23.19
N ASP A 78 3.38 10.65 -23.69
CA ASP A 78 2.47 11.67 -23.17
C ASP A 78 1.66 11.20 -21.95
N ILE A 79 1.55 9.88 -21.77
CA ILE A 79 0.81 9.27 -20.66
C ILE A 79 1.55 9.48 -19.34
N ASN A 80 0.81 9.84 -18.30
CA ASN A 80 1.35 9.95 -16.95
C ASN A 80 1.50 8.56 -16.34
N LEU A 81 2.75 8.08 -16.23
CA LEU A 81 3.06 6.89 -15.45
C LEU A 81 3.50 7.32 -14.05
N GLN A 82 2.77 6.85 -13.05
CA GLN A 82 3.03 7.11 -11.65
C GLN A 82 3.56 5.86 -10.95
N THR A 83 4.48 6.07 -10.00
CA THR A 83 4.87 5.07 -9.01
C THR A 83 4.65 5.57 -7.59
N LEU A 84 4.59 4.62 -6.63
CA LEU A 84 4.49 4.92 -5.21
C LEU A 84 5.86 4.74 -4.52
N SER A 85 6.31 5.79 -3.81
CA SER A 85 7.51 5.83 -2.97
C SER A 85 7.16 6.08 -1.50
N ARG A 86 7.99 5.57 -0.60
CA ARG A 86 7.80 5.54 0.86
C ARG A 86 8.80 6.46 1.59
N GLY A 87 8.97 7.71 1.14
CA GLY A 87 9.89 8.66 1.76
C GLY A 87 11.31 8.10 1.83
N ALA A 88 11.88 8.04 3.04
CA ALA A 88 13.21 7.49 3.29
C ALA A 88 13.35 6.01 2.90
N ASN A 89 12.26 5.23 2.82
CA ASN A 89 12.30 3.83 2.42
C ASN A 89 12.25 3.63 0.90
N VAL A 90 11.91 4.66 0.11
CA VAL A 90 11.67 4.55 -1.34
C VAL A 90 10.76 3.37 -1.69
N VAL A 91 11.27 2.32 -2.33
CA VAL A 91 10.55 1.07 -2.62
C VAL A 91 10.98 -0.11 -1.72
N GLY A 92 11.92 0.11 -0.80
CA GLY A 92 12.44 -0.86 0.16
C GLY A 92 11.51 -1.09 1.36
N LEU A 93 11.83 -2.12 2.16
CA LEU A 93 11.18 -2.38 3.45
C LEU A 93 11.86 -1.63 4.60
N GLU A 94 13.16 -1.35 4.45
CA GLU A 94 13.96 -0.56 5.38
C GLU A 94 14.26 0.82 4.79
N SER A 95 14.55 1.80 5.66
CA SER A 95 14.97 3.13 5.22
C SER A 95 16.34 3.05 4.54
N GLN A 96 16.54 3.89 3.52
CA GLN A 96 17.73 3.87 2.67
C GLN A 96 18.66 5.04 3.00
N SER A 97 19.93 4.91 2.64
CA SER A 97 20.90 6.01 2.68
C SER A 97 20.63 7.01 1.56
N ARG A 98 21.17 8.22 1.72
CA ARG A 98 20.90 9.35 0.82
C ARG A 98 21.26 9.05 -0.64
N ASP A 99 22.39 8.40 -0.88
CA ASP A 99 22.85 8.00 -2.21
C ASP A 99 21.91 7.00 -2.92
N ILE A 100 21.29 6.07 -2.18
CA ILE A 100 20.30 5.13 -2.72
C ILE A 100 18.96 5.82 -2.99
N ILE A 101 18.56 6.80 -2.16
CA ILE A 101 17.34 7.61 -2.39
C ILE A 101 17.48 8.48 -3.64
N ASP A 102 18.64 9.08 -3.86
CA ASP A 102 18.95 9.83 -5.09
C ASP A 102 18.97 8.89 -6.32
N LEU A 103 19.56 7.70 -6.17
CA LEU A 103 19.61 6.69 -7.23
C LEU A 103 18.20 6.21 -7.64
N HIS A 104 17.27 6.05 -6.69
CA HIS A 104 15.87 5.74 -6.96
C HIS A 104 15.25 6.73 -7.95
N ALA A 105 15.37 8.04 -7.68
CA ALA A 105 14.79 9.08 -8.52
C ALA A 105 15.39 9.07 -9.93
N LYS A 106 16.72 8.93 -10.04
CA LYS A 106 17.45 8.87 -11.32
C LYS A 106 17.06 7.65 -12.15
N LEU A 107 17.01 6.46 -11.54
CA LEU A 107 16.62 5.23 -12.23
C LEU A 107 15.16 5.29 -12.68
N PHE A 108 14.24 5.74 -11.83
CA PHE A 108 12.83 5.83 -12.21
C PHE A 108 12.62 6.84 -13.34
N LYS A 109 13.38 7.96 -13.36
CA LYS A 109 13.40 8.88 -14.51
C LYS A 109 13.92 8.20 -15.77
N LYS A 110 15.04 7.48 -15.67
CA LYS A 110 15.67 6.75 -16.78
C LYS A 110 14.69 5.76 -17.42
N HIS A 111 13.93 5.03 -16.61
CA HIS A 111 12.94 4.04 -17.06
C HIS A 111 11.54 4.63 -17.30
N GLY A 112 11.49 5.93 -17.62
CA GLY A 112 10.29 6.54 -18.18
C GLY A 112 9.16 6.81 -17.20
N ILE A 113 9.37 6.86 -15.88
CA ILE A 113 8.35 7.32 -14.94
C ILE A 113 8.12 8.83 -15.10
N THR A 114 6.87 9.28 -14.94
CA THR A 114 6.50 10.70 -15.03
C THR A 114 6.38 11.32 -13.64
N THR A 115 5.69 10.63 -12.72
CA THR A 115 5.31 11.14 -11.40
C THR A 115 5.69 10.14 -10.33
N ILE A 116 6.26 10.61 -9.22
CA ILE A 116 6.43 9.79 -8.01
C ILE A 116 5.54 10.35 -6.91
N ARG A 117 4.56 9.53 -6.49
CA ARG A 117 3.76 9.77 -5.29
C ARG A 117 4.56 9.33 -4.07
N ASN A 118 4.88 10.27 -3.18
CA ASN A 118 5.83 10.06 -2.11
C ASN A 118 5.18 10.31 -0.74
N PHE A 119 5.13 9.28 0.10
CA PHE A 119 4.51 9.36 1.43
C PHE A 119 5.46 8.88 2.52
N ASP A 120 5.24 9.38 3.73
CA ASP A 120 5.85 8.87 4.96
C ASP A 120 4.74 8.40 5.89
N ALA A 121 4.88 7.20 6.46
CA ALA A 121 3.84 6.61 7.29
C ALA A 121 3.66 7.34 8.64
N LEU A 122 4.71 8.00 9.13
CA LEU A 122 4.71 8.73 10.40
C LEU A 122 4.33 10.21 10.22
N MET A 123 4.19 10.68 8.97
CA MET A 123 4.09 12.10 8.64
C MET A 123 5.25 12.92 9.21
N ASP A 124 6.45 12.34 9.22
CA ASP A 124 7.71 13.04 9.51
C ASP A 124 8.21 13.72 8.23
N ILE A 125 8.09 15.04 8.17
CA ILE A 125 8.38 15.82 6.96
C ILE A 125 9.86 15.70 6.56
N ARG A 126 10.77 15.39 7.49
CA ARG A 126 12.18 15.16 7.19
C ARG A 126 12.36 14.00 6.20
N ASN A 127 11.60 12.92 6.37
CA ASN A 127 11.62 11.74 5.50
C ASN A 127 11.07 12.05 4.08
N LEU A 128 10.22 13.07 3.96
CA LEU A 128 9.64 13.52 2.69
C LEU A 128 10.49 14.56 1.97
N ALA A 129 11.15 15.45 2.72
CA ALA A 129 11.88 16.59 2.16
C ALA A 129 13.02 16.11 1.25
N TYR A 130 13.93 15.29 1.78
CA TYR A 130 15.10 14.84 1.02
C TYR A 130 14.73 14.00 -0.21
N SER A 131 13.77 13.08 -0.05
CA SER A 131 13.29 12.27 -1.17
C SER A 131 12.56 13.12 -2.23
N GLY A 132 11.79 14.12 -1.81
CA GLY A 132 11.12 15.08 -2.70
C GLY A 132 12.10 15.95 -3.50
N GLU A 133 13.18 16.41 -2.89
CA GLU A 133 14.28 17.10 -3.57
C GLU A 133 14.92 16.20 -4.64
N CYS A 134 15.24 14.95 -4.30
CA CYS A 134 15.82 14.00 -5.26
C CYS A 134 14.91 13.77 -6.47
N ILE A 135 13.61 13.57 -6.24
CA ILE A 135 12.59 13.40 -7.29
C ILE A 135 12.57 14.62 -8.21
N THR A 136 12.53 15.82 -7.64
CA THR A 136 12.50 17.08 -8.39
C THR A 136 13.79 17.29 -9.19
N ASN A 137 14.95 17.04 -8.59
CA ASN A 137 16.26 17.18 -9.21
C ASN A 137 16.48 16.21 -10.38
N ALA A 138 15.88 15.02 -10.31
CA ALA A 138 15.87 14.06 -11.42
C ALA A 138 14.93 14.49 -12.57
N GLY A 139 14.14 15.56 -12.42
CA GLY A 139 13.19 16.05 -13.41
C GLY A 139 11.92 15.19 -13.50
N LEU A 140 11.55 14.55 -12.41
CA LEU A 140 10.25 13.89 -12.23
C LEU A 140 9.27 14.83 -11.54
N LYS A 141 7.97 14.58 -11.69
CA LYS A 141 6.96 15.29 -10.92
C LYS A 141 6.87 14.70 -9.51
N HIS A 142 7.02 15.52 -8.48
CA HIS A 142 6.86 15.09 -7.11
C HIS A 142 5.40 15.33 -6.65
N GLN A 143 4.73 14.24 -6.26
CA GLN A 143 3.45 14.32 -5.57
C GLN A 143 3.65 14.02 -4.09
N VAL A 144 3.67 15.07 -3.26
CA VAL A 144 3.81 14.94 -1.80
C VAL A 144 2.49 14.46 -1.19
N VAL A 145 2.56 13.59 -0.19
CA VAL A 145 1.38 12.92 0.38
C VAL A 145 1.12 13.34 1.83
N ILE A 146 -0.14 13.67 2.11
CA ILE A 146 -0.73 13.63 3.44
C ILE A 146 -1.36 12.24 3.63
N ALA A 147 -0.72 11.39 4.44
CA ALA A 147 -1.19 10.04 4.72
C ALA A 147 -2.35 10.08 5.72
N LEU A 148 -3.47 9.47 5.35
CA LEU A 148 -4.73 9.47 6.11
C LEU A 148 -5.00 8.11 6.74
N MET A 149 -5.65 8.15 7.90
CA MET A 149 -6.18 6.98 8.59
C MET A 149 -7.38 7.39 9.45
N GLY A 150 -8.43 6.56 9.49
CA GLY A 150 -9.46 6.64 10.50
C GLY A 150 -9.00 5.90 11.77
N LEU A 151 -9.10 6.57 12.92
CA LEU A 151 -8.78 5.93 14.20
C LEU A 151 -9.88 4.95 14.63
N PRO A 152 -9.52 3.79 15.20
CA PRO A 152 -10.48 2.90 15.84
C PRO A 152 -11.36 3.64 16.87
N PRO A 153 -12.66 3.32 16.95
CA PRO A 153 -13.56 4.00 17.87
C PRO A 153 -13.17 3.77 19.33
N GLY A 154 -13.39 4.76 20.19
CA GLY A 154 -13.18 4.69 21.64
C GLY A 154 -11.73 4.89 22.09
N LEU A 155 -10.83 5.33 21.22
CA LEU A 155 -9.53 5.88 21.62
C LEU A 155 -9.73 7.27 22.22
N SER A 156 -8.89 7.66 23.19
CA SER A 156 -8.94 8.98 23.84
C SER A 156 -8.17 10.07 23.09
N GLU A 157 -7.62 9.75 21.92
CA GLU A 157 -6.89 10.66 21.05
C GLU A 157 -7.84 11.70 20.43
N THR A 158 -7.44 12.97 20.46
CA THR A 158 -8.30 14.09 20.05
C THR A 158 -7.67 14.99 18.98
N TYR A 159 -6.40 14.78 18.66
CA TYR A 159 -5.65 15.57 17.68
C TYR A 159 -5.23 14.75 16.47
N CYS A 160 -4.52 13.63 16.67
CA CYS A 160 -3.98 12.84 15.55
C CYS A 160 -5.10 12.37 14.61
N HIS A 161 -4.86 12.46 13.30
CA HIS A 161 -5.80 12.10 12.24
C HIS A 161 -7.11 12.92 12.18
N THR A 162 -7.16 14.07 12.86
CA THR A 162 -8.22 15.06 12.64
C THR A 162 -7.92 15.95 11.41
N PRO A 163 -8.91 16.67 10.87
CA PRO A 163 -8.64 17.67 9.83
C PRO A 163 -7.61 18.73 10.25
N GLU A 164 -7.55 19.10 11.54
CA GLU A 164 -6.55 20.06 12.04
C GLU A 164 -5.14 19.45 11.98
N PHE A 165 -4.96 18.21 12.41
CA PHE A 165 -3.68 17.51 12.27
C PHE A 165 -3.18 17.49 10.83
N TYR A 166 -4.03 17.14 9.87
CA TYR A 166 -3.65 17.12 8.45
C TYR A 166 -3.37 18.53 7.90
N THR A 167 -4.09 19.53 8.41
CA THR A 167 -3.85 20.95 8.09
C THR A 167 -2.48 21.39 8.59
N ASP A 168 -2.10 21.02 9.81
CA ASP A 168 -0.79 21.33 10.38
C ASP A 168 0.34 20.60 9.64
N LYS A 169 0.15 19.33 9.28
CA LYS A 169 1.12 18.61 8.44
C LYS A 169 1.33 19.26 7.07
N LEU A 170 0.27 19.79 6.48
CA LEU A 170 0.42 20.56 5.25
C LEU A 170 1.20 21.86 5.48
N LYS A 171 0.95 22.59 6.58
CA LYS A 171 1.75 23.79 6.92
C LYS A 171 3.22 23.43 7.13
N GLU A 172 3.52 22.36 7.85
CA GLU A 172 4.90 21.88 8.04
C GLU A 172 5.61 21.60 6.70
N ILE A 173 4.92 20.99 5.73
CA ILE A 173 5.45 20.76 4.37
C ILE A 173 5.75 22.10 3.67
N LEU A 174 4.85 23.07 3.76
CA LEU A 174 5.02 24.40 3.15
C LEU A 174 6.16 25.19 3.81
N GLU A 175 6.27 25.12 5.14
CA GLU A 175 7.32 25.79 5.93
C GLU A 175 8.70 25.18 5.68
N ALA A 176 8.77 23.87 5.44
CA ALA A 176 10.00 23.16 5.09
C ALA A 176 10.43 23.37 3.63
N ASP A 177 9.66 24.11 2.83
CA ASP A 177 9.91 24.38 1.41
C ASP A 177 10.16 23.11 0.58
N VAL A 178 9.45 22.02 0.92
CA VAL A 178 9.55 20.76 0.18
C VAL A 178 9.08 21.02 -1.26
N PRO A 179 9.89 20.76 -2.30
CA PRO A 179 9.44 20.98 -3.68
C PRO A 179 8.36 19.97 -4.04
N TYR A 180 7.22 20.39 -4.62
CA TYR A 180 6.17 19.49 -5.11
C TYR A 180 5.42 20.08 -6.30
N ASP A 181 4.88 19.21 -7.16
CA ASP A 181 4.00 19.56 -8.28
C ASP A 181 2.51 19.39 -7.93
N SER A 182 2.21 18.50 -6.97
CA SER A 182 0.84 18.21 -6.52
C SER A 182 0.83 17.64 -5.11
N VAL A 183 -0.34 17.69 -4.46
CA VAL A 183 -0.56 17.12 -3.12
C VAL A 183 -1.57 15.99 -3.20
N ALA A 184 -1.27 14.84 -2.58
CA ALA A 184 -2.23 13.76 -2.44
C ALA A 184 -2.67 13.55 -0.99
N PHE A 185 -3.93 13.18 -0.81
CA PHE A 185 -4.50 12.71 0.44
C PHE A 185 -4.71 11.20 0.31
N LYS A 186 -3.94 10.39 1.07
CA LYS A 186 -3.88 8.93 0.87
C LYS A 186 -4.43 8.16 2.07
N ASP A 187 -5.64 7.64 1.93
CA ASP A 187 -6.23 6.68 2.87
C ASP A 187 -5.99 5.23 2.39
N ALA A 188 -4.87 4.64 2.78
CA ALA A 188 -4.50 3.29 2.36
C ALA A 188 -5.38 2.17 2.95
N SER A 189 -6.22 2.49 3.94
CA SER A 189 -7.03 1.51 4.67
C SER A 189 -8.53 1.61 4.35
N GLY A 190 -8.97 2.72 3.74
CA GLY A 190 -10.38 2.99 3.52
C GLY A 190 -11.15 3.28 4.80
N THR A 191 -10.46 3.66 5.88
CA THR A 191 -11.08 3.87 7.21
C THR A 191 -11.39 5.32 7.51
N THR A 192 -10.88 6.27 6.72
CA THR A 192 -11.05 7.70 7.01
C THR A 192 -12.51 8.08 6.76
N PRO A 193 -13.23 8.60 7.77
CA PRO A 193 -14.60 9.06 7.59
C PRO A 193 -14.70 10.11 6.47
N PRO A 194 -15.69 10.03 5.55
CA PRO A 194 -15.84 11.00 4.46
C PRO A 194 -15.92 12.46 4.92
N ALA A 195 -16.46 12.72 6.12
CA ALA A 195 -16.50 14.07 6.70
C ALA A 195 -15.09 14.61 7.06
N ILE A 196 -14.16 13.74 7.46
CA ILE A 196 -12.77 14.10 7.70
C ILE A 196 -12.06 14.35 6.37
N VAL A 197 -12.31 13.50 5.36
CA VAL A 197 -11.79 13.69 3.99
C VAL A 197 -12.21 15.06 3.44
N TYR A 198 -13.51 15.37 3.48
CA TYR A 198 -14.04 16.66 3.01
C TYR A 198 -13.35 17.84 3.68
N LYS A 199 -13.31 17.86 5.02
CA LYS A 199 -12.74 18.99 5.77
C LYS A 199 -11.25 19.14 5.51
N SER A 200 -10.50 18.05 5.47
CA SER A 200 -9.04 18.08 5.27
C SER A 200 -8.68 18.62 3.89
N ILE A 201 -9.36 18.15 2.84
CA ILE A 201 -9.16 18.62 1.46
C ILE A 201 -9.63 20.07 1.31
N LYS A 202 -10.73 20.45 1.97
CA LYS A 202 -11.24 21.82 1.92
C LYS A 202 -10.25 22.81 2.54
N ASN A 203 -9.73 22.48 3.73
CA ASN A 203 -8.68 23.26 4.39
C ASN A 203 -7.42 23.36 3.51
N ALA A 204 -6.99 22.23 2.93
CA ALA A 204 -5.83 22.22 2.04
C ALA A 204 -6.03 23.09 0.80
N ARG A 205 -7.21 23.06 0.18
CA ARG A 205 -7.54 23.90 -0.97
C ARG A 205 -7.50 25.40 -0.64
N GLU A 206 -7.82 25.78 0.59
CA GLU A 206 -7.76 27.17 1.06
C GLU A 206 -6.32 27.62 1.35
N LEU A 207 -5.45 26.71 1.77
CA LEU A 207 -4.05 26.99 2.11
C LEU A 207 -3.11 26.95 0.90
N LEU A 208 -3.35 26.03 -0.04
CA LEU A 208 -2.46 25.81 -1.18
C LEU A 208 -2.55 26.95 -2.20
N PRO A 209 -1.44 27.24 -2.91
CA PRO A 209 -1.46 28.16 -4.04
C PRO A 209 -2.56 27.80 -5.05
N ALA A 210 -3.21 28.82 -5.60
CA ALA A 210 -4.27 28.64 -6.58
C ALA A 210 -3.75 27.81 -7.78
N GLY A 211 -4.50 26.77 -8.15
CA GLY A 211 -4.13 25.87 -9.25
C GLY A 211 -3.29 24.65 -8.84
N THR A 212 -2.86 24.54 -7.57
CA THR A 212 -2.20 23.32 -7.06
C THR A 212 -3.11 22.12 -7.25
N ILE A 213 -2.62 21.05 -7.87
CA ILE A 213 -3.40 19.82 -8.07
C ILE A 213 -3.56 19.09 -6.74
N ILE A 214 -4.80 18.77 -6.37
CA ILE A 214 -5.09 17.91 -5.22
C ILE A 214 -5.65 16.58 -5.69
N GLN A 215 -5.02 15.49 -5.25
CA GLN A 215 -5.43 14.12 -5.55
C GLN A 215 -5.93 13.40 -4.30
N PHE A 216 -6.97 12.59 -4.41
CA PHE A 216 -7.46 11.75 -3.31
C PHE A 216 -7.36 10.28 -3.67
N HIS A 217 -6.74 9.52 -2.77
CA HIS A 217 -6.60 8.08 -2.88
C HIS A 217 -7.28 7.42 -1.67
N THR A 218 -8.12 6.42 -1.93
CA THR A 218 -8.73 5.60 -0.87
C THR A 218 -8.93 4.15 -1.32
N HIS A 219 -8.92 3.23 -0.37
CA HIS A 219 -9.34 1.83 -0.57
C HIS A 219 -10.82 1.69 -0.21
N ASP A 220 -11.52 0.72 -0.78
CA ASP A 220 -12.96 0.51 -0.58
C ASP A 220 -13.27 -0.59 0.45
N THR A 221 -12.30 -0.93 1.32
CA THR A 221 -12.41 -2.11 2.18
C THR A 221 -13.57 -1.97 3.17
N ALA A 222 -13.82 -0.76 3.67
CA ALA A 222 -14.96 -0.47 4.53
C ALA A 222 -16.27 -0.20 3.77
N GLY A 223 -16.26 -0.28 2.43
CA GLY A 223 -17.40 0.04 1.56
C GLY A 223 -17.72 1.54 1.48
N MET A 224 -16.77 2.40 1.85
CA MET A 224 -16.95 3.86 1.94
C MET A 224 -16.25 4.64 0.82
N GLY A 225 -15.57 3.96 -0.10
CA GLY A 225 -14.74 4.58 -1.13
C GLY A 225 -15.53 5.53 -2.04
N VAL A 226 -16.75 5.16 -2.45
CA VAL A 226 -17.61 6.03 -3.29
C VAL A 226 -17.95 7.32 -2.54
N ALA A 227 -18.30 7.21 -1.26
CA ALA A 227 -18.67 8.36 -0.43
C ALA A 227 -17.45 9.26 -0.15
N ALA A 228 -16.28 8.67 0.12
CA ALA A 228 -15.04 9.39 0.36
C ALA A 228 -14.53 10.11 -0.90
N ASN A 229 -14.55 9.45 -2.06
CA ASN A 229 -14.20 10.07 -3.35
C ASN A 229 -15.12 11.25 -3.68
N TYR A 230 -16.44 11.09 -3.49
CA TYR A 230 -17.37 12.19 -3.71
C TYR A 230 -17.16 13.35 -2.73
N ALA A 231 -16.91 13.06 -1.45
CA ALA A 231 -16.56 14.07 -0.46
C ALA A 231 -15.28 14.85 -0.82
N ALA A 232 -14.26 14.16 -1.35
CA ALA A 232 -13.05 14.79 -1.86
C ALA A 232 -13.32 15.71 -3.06
N ILE A 233 -14.14 15.26 -4.01
CA ILE A 233 -14.55 16.07 -5.18
C ILE A 233 -15.26 17.34 -4.74
N GLU A 234 -16.23 17.24 -3.82
CA GLU A 234 -16.96 18.41 -3.32
C GLU A 234 -16.07 19.38 -2.55
N ALA A 235 -15.06 18.87 -1.85
CA ALA A 235 -14.06 19.67 -1.16
C ALA A 235 -13.05 20.37 -2.10
N GLY A 236 -13.00 19.95 -3.36
CA GLY A 236 -12.16 20.59 -4.40
C GLY A 236 -10.95 19.78 -4.83
N ALA A 237 -10.96 18.45 -4.66
CA ALA A 237 -10.00 17.57 -5.34
C ALA A 237 -10.14 17.69 -6.87
N ASP A 238 -9.03 17.51 -7.57
CA ASP A 238 -8.93 17.54 -9.03
C ASP A 238 -8.78 16.15 -9.63
N ILE A 239 -8.19 15.22 -8.86
CA ILE A 239 -7.94 13.84 -9.26
C ILE A 239 -8.42 12.90 -8.15
N ILE A 240 -9.02 11.78 -8.53
CA ILE A 240 -9.32 10.66 -7.63
C ILE A 240 -8.68 9.36 -8.13
N ASP A 241 -8.38 8.42 -7.24
CA ASP A 241 -7.86 7.12 -7.64
C ASP A 241 -8.99 6.10 -7.80
N LEU A 242 -9.00 5.40 -8.93
CA LEU A 242 -9.98 4.38 -9.29
C LEU A 242 -9.25 3.12 -9.81
N ALA A 243 -9.95 2.00 -9.88
CA ALA A 243 -9.46 0.77 -10.49
C ALA A 243 -10.53 0.17 -11.39
N MET A 244 -10.15 -0.76 -12.26
CA MET A 244 -11.05 -1.53 -13.13
C MET A 244 -11.30 -2.93 -12.53
N ASP A 245 -12.48 -3.48 -12.78
CA ASP A 245 -12.75 -4.92 -12.58
C ASP A 245 -11.72 -5.77 -13.36
N PRO A 246 -11.14 -6.85 -12.79
CA PRO A 246 -11.54 -7.56 -11.55
C PRO A 246 -10.79 -7.12 -10.28
N VAL A 247 -10.04 -6.02 -10.33
CA VAL A 247 -9.20 -5.56 -9.20
C VAL A 247 -9.70 -4.26 -8.60
N SER A 248 -11.02 -4.07 -8.60
CA SER A 248 -11.72 -2.94 -7.97
C SER A 248 -12.66 -3.41 -6.87
N GLY A 249 -13.02 -2.51 -5.94
CA GLY A 249 -13.83 -2.82 -4.77
C GLY A 249 -13.07 -3.59 -3.70
N GLY A 250 -13.71 -3.82 -2.54
CA GLY A 250 -13.10 -4.52 -1.43
C GLY A 250 -11.77 -3.90 -1.01
N THR A 251 -10.69 -4.68 -1.00
CA THR A 251 -9.35 -4.21 -0.62
C THR A 251 -8.70 -3.28 -1.64
N SER A 252 -9.34 -2.98 -2.77
CA SER A 252 -8.83 -2.10 -3.83
C SER A 252 -9.59 -0.75 -3.88
N GLN A 253 -9.32 0.06 -4.90
CA GLN A 253 -10.02 1.31 -5.19
C GLN A 253 -11.45 1.06 -5.69
N VAL A 254 -12.28 2.09 -5.64
CA VAL A 254 -13.59 2.10 -6.29
C VAL A 254 -13.45 1.89 -7.79
N ASP A 255 -14.38 1.14 -8.35
CA ASP A 255 -14.48 0.87 -9.77
C ASP A 255 -14.74 2.15 -10.63
N ILE A 256 -14.15 2.23 -11.82
CA ILE A 256 -14.29 3.38 -12.73
C ILE A 256 -15.76 3.59 -13.13
N LEU A 257 -16.46 2.54 -13.54
CA LEU A 257 -17.86 2.62 -13.97
C LEU A 257 -18.80 2.92 -12.79
N THR A 258 -18.48 2.41 -11.60
CA THR A 258 -19.20 2.73 -10.37
C THR A 258 -19.09 4.21 -10.03
N MET A 259 -17.89 4.79 -10.13
CA MET A 259 -17.72 6.21 -9.88
C MET A 259 -18.34 7.08 -11.00
N TRP A 260 -18.26 6.66 -12.26
CA TRP A 260 -19.01 7.28 -13.35
C TRP A 260 -20.52 7.31 -13.05
N HIS A 261 -21.08 6.19 -12.62
CA HIS A 261 -22.50 6.08 -12.26
C HIS A 261 -22.85 7.03 -11.12
N ARG A 262 -22.00 7.12 -10.09
CA ARG A 262 -22.17 8.04 -8.95
C ARG A 262 -22.22 9.51 -9.38
N LEU A 263 -21.50 9.90 -10.42
CA LEU A 263 -21.41 11.30 -10.86
C LEU A 263 -22.53 11.73 -11.81
N ARG A 264 -23.37 10.80 -12.29
CA ARG A 264 -24.53 11.15 -13.11
C ARG A 264 -25.47 12.09 -12.36
N ASP A 265 -26.05 13.03 -13.10
CA ASP A 265 -26.96 14.06 -12.58
C ASP A 265 -26.35 14.95 -11.47
N THR A 266 -25.02 15.03 -11.42
CA THR A 266 -24.28 15.98 -10.57
C THR A 266 -23.66 17.12 -11.39
N GLY A 267 -22.95 18.04 -10.72
CA GLY A 267 -22.16 19.09 -11.36
C GLY A 267 -20.78 18.61 -11.89
N PHE A 268 -20.46 17.33 -11.75
CA PHE A 268 -19.13 16.76 -12.00
C PHE A 268 -19.18 15.62 -13.03
N THR A 269 -18.05 15.38 -13.70
CA THR A 269 -17.89 14.25 -14.63
C THR A 269 -16.45 13.77 -14.65
N ILE A 270 -16.22 12.48 -14.87
CA ILE A 270 -14.88 11.95 -15.22
C ILE A 270 -14.64 11.86 -16.73
N ASP A 271 -15.65 12.21 -17.55
CA ASP A 271 -15.55 12.39 -19.00
C ASP A 271 -14.95 11.17 -19.73
N ILE A 272 -15.60 10.01 -19.54
CA ILE A 272 -15.24 8.73 -20.15
C ILE A 272 -16.33 8.24 -21.11
N ASP A 273 -15.96 7.31 -21.99
CA ASP A 273 -16.90 6.46 -22.73
C ASP A 273 -17.10 5.14 -21.94
N PRO A 274 -18.24 4.94 -21.26
CA PRO A 274 -18.44 3.77 -20.41
C PRO A 274 -18.46 2.45 -21.20
N GLU A 275 -18.82 2.45 -22.48
CA GLU A 275 -18.82 1.23 -23.30
C GLU A 275 -17.39 0.76 -23.58
N LYS A 276 -16.46 1.69 -23.82
CA LYS A 276 -15.04 1.34 -23.98
C LYS A 276 -14.44 0.79 -22.68
N ILE A 277 -14.81 1.37 -21.53
CA ILE A 277 -14.34 0.88 -20.24
C ILE A 277 -14.88 -0.54 -19.96
N LEU A 278 -16.16 -0.81 -20.27
CA LEU A 278 -16.72 -2.16 -20.20
C LEU A 278 -15.96 -3.18 -21.07
N GLU A 279 -15.55 -2.79 -22.29
CA GLU A 279 -14.74 -3.65 -23.16
C GLU A 279 -13.35 -3.95 -22.56
N VAL A 280 -12.69 -2.93 -22.00
CA VAL A 280 -11.37 -3.08 -21.35
C VAL A 280 -11.48 -3.94 -20.09
N GLU A 281 -12.47 -3.73 -19.23
CA GLU A 281 -12.70 -4.54 -18.02
C GLU A 281 -12.97 -6.01 -18.34
N LYS A 282 -13.72 -6.28 -19.40
CA LYS A 282 -13.91 -7.65 -19.88
C LYS A 282 -12.60 -8.29 -20.31
N MET A 283 -11.80 -7.58 -21.10
CA MET A 283 -10.47 -8.05 -21.52
C MET A 283 -9.56 -8.25 -20.31
N PHE A 284 -9.61 -7.35 -19.34
CA PHE A 284 -8.81 -7.41 -18.13
C PHE A 284 -9.16 -8.65 -17.30
N THR A 285 -10.46 -8.91 -17.11
CA THR A 285 -10.97 -10.10 -16.44
C THR A 285 -10.47 -11.37 -17.12
N ASP A 286 -10.54 -11.45 -18.44
CA ASP A 286 -10.05 -12.61 -19.21
C ASP A 286 -8.54 -12.85 -19.00
N HIS A 287 -7.73 -11.79 -18.95
CA HIS A 287 -6.28 -11.92 -18.75
C HIS A 287 -5.92 -12.29 -17.30
N MET A 288 -6.72 -11.85 -16.33
CA MET A 288 -6.50 -12.12 -14.91
C MET A 288 -7.13 -13.45 -14.46
N ASP A 289 -7.98 -14.08 -15.27
CA ASP A 289 -8.75 -15.28 -14.88
C ASP A 289 -7.87 -16.44 -14.39
N LYS A 290 -6.63 -16.57 -14.87
CA LYS A 290 -5.72 -17.62 -14.40
C LYS A 290 -5.19 -17.41 -12.99
N TYR A 291 -5.21 -16.19 -12.46
CA TYR A 291 -4.68 -15.84 -11.14
C TYR A 291 -5.67 -16.18 -10.03
N TYR A 292 -5.18 -16.69 -8.90
CA TYR A 292 -6.01 -16.89 -7.72
C TYR A 292 -6.38 -15.53 -7.09
N LEU A 293 -7.67 -15.21 -7.11
CA LEU A 293 -8.24 -14.05 -6.43
C LEU A 293 -8.82 -14.50 -5.07
N PRO A 294 -8.25 -14.08 -3.93
CA PRO A 294 -8.81 -14.37 -2.62
C PRO A 294 -10.21 -13.75 -2.49
N PRO A 295 -11.22 -14.47 -1.98
CA PRO A 295 -12.58 -13.93 -1.85
C PRO A 295 -12.66 -12.63 -1.05
N GLU A 296 -11.83 -12.48 -0.01
CA GLU A 296 -11.78 -11.26 0.79
C GLU A 296 -11.25 -10.02 0.04
N ALA A 297 -10.54 -10.19 -1.08
CA ALA A 297 -9.95 -9.09 -1.81
C ALA A 297 -11.00 -8.16 -2.45
N VAL A 298 -12.16 -8.71 -2.83
CA VAL A 298 -13.24 -7.95 -3.48
C VAL A 298 -14.45 -7.75 -2.57
N ALA A 299 -14.34 -8.13 -1.30
CA ALA A 299 -15.43 -8.06 -0.34
C ALA A 299 -15.31 -6.83 0.57
N VAL A 300 -16.46 -6.20 0.86
CA VAL A 300 -16.55 -5.20 1.93
C VAL A 300 -16.36 -5.88 3.28
N ASN A 301 -15.48 -5.32 4.10
CA ASN A 301 -15.23 -5.74 5.47
C ASN A 301 -15.56 -4.61 6.47
N PRO A 302 -16.73 -4.67 7.14
CA PRO A 302 -17.16 -3.62 8.07
C PRO A 302 -16.37 -3.59 9.39
N VAL A 303 -15.45 -4.54 9.61
CA VAL A 303 -14.59 -4.59 10.81
C VAL A 303 -13.34 -3.72 10.64
N ILE A 304 -12.95 -3.36 9.41
CA ILE A 304 -11.72 -2.60 9.13
C ILE A 304 -11.69 -1.21 9.81
N PRO A 305 -12.79 -0.46 9.99
CA PRO A 305 -12.78 0.75 10.82
C PRO A 305 -12.33 0.55 12.28
N PHE A 306 -12.33 -0.69 12.79
CA PHE A 306 -11.88 -1.02 14.15
C PHE A 306 -10.39 -1.41 14.21
N SER A 307 -9.77 -1.63 13.06
CA SER A 307 -8.35 -1.99 12.92
C SER A 307 -7.89 -1.53 11.53
N PRO A 308 -7.14 -0.41 11.45
CA PRO A 308 -6.88 0.28 10.19
C PRO A 308 -5.82 -0.45 9.36
N MET A 309 -6.07 -1.71 8.98
CA MET A 309 -5.18 -2.45 8.10
C MET A 309 -5.41 -2.04 6.64
N PRO A 310 -4.36 -1.66 5.91
CA PRO A 310 -4.43 -1.47 4.46
C PRO A 310 -4.92 -2.71 3.74
N GLY A 311 -5.61 -2.51 2.61
CA GLY A 311 -6.17 -3.61 1.81
C GLY A 311 -5.14 -4.68 1.44
N GLY A 312 -4.00 -4.28 0.85
CA GLY A 312 -2.92 -5.21 0.53
C GLY A 312 -2.23 -5.87 1.74
N ALA A 313 -2.27 -5.23 2.93
CA ALA A 313 -1.76 -5.85 4.15
C ALA A 313 -2.74 -6.88 4.71
N LEU A 314 -4.05 -6.63 4.60
CA LEU A 314 -5.10 -7.57 5.02
C LEU A 314 -4.98 -8.90 4.26
N THR A 315 -4.91 -8.87 2.93
CA THR A 315 -4.81 -10.10 2.11
C THR A 315 -3.51 -10.85 2.38
N ALA A 316 -2.37 -10.15 2.44
CA ALA A 316 -1.09 -10.77 2.75
C ALA A 316 -1.06 -11.45 4.13
N ASN A 317 -1.57 -10.77 5.17
CA ASN A 317 -1.52 -11.25 6.55
C ASN A 317 -2.51 -12.39 6.82
N THR A 318 -3.74 -12.28 6.31
CA THR A 318 -4.72 -13.38 6.40
C THR A 318 -4.22 -14.62 5.65
N GLN A 319 -3.54 -14.43 4.52
CA GLN A 319 -2.91 -15.54 3.82
C GLN A 319 -1.77 -16.19 4.61
N MET A 320 -0.85 -15.40 5.17
CA MET A 320 0.19 -15.91 6.07
C MET A 320 -0.43 -16.71 7.24
N MET A 321 -1.53 -16.22 7.82
CA MET A 321 -2.21 -16.92 8.89
C MET A 321 -2.87 -18.23 8.44
N ARG A 322 -3.37 -18.32 7.19
CA ARG A 322 -3.83 -19.60 6.62
C ARG A 322 -2.68 -20.58 6.45
N ASP A 323 -1.58 -20.13 5.87
CA ASP A 323 -0.40 -20.95 5.60
C ASP A 323 0.18 -21.53 6.92
N ASN A 324 0.00 -20.81 8.05
CA ASN A 324 0.44 -21.22 9.38
C ASN A 324 -0.66 -21.83 10.28
N ASN A 325 -1.86 -22.13 9.75
CA ASN A 325 -3.00 -22.66 10.53
C ASN A 325 -3.37 -21.82 11.77
N SER A 326 -3.30 -20.50 11.65
CA SER A 326 -3.57 -19.55 12.74
C SER A 326 -4.64 -18.52 12.42
N LEU A 327 -5.41 -18.69 11.33
CA LEU A 327 -6.42 -17.72 10.87
C LEU A 327 -7.54 -17.51 11.90
N ASP A 328 -7.85 -18.53 12.71
CA ASP A 328 -8.81 -18.47 13.81
C ASP A 328 -8.46 -17.39 14.87
N LEU A 329 -7.18 -17.01 14.98
CA LEU A 329 -6.72 -15.96 15.88
C LEU A 329 -7.00 -14.55 15.37
N PHE A 330 -7.33 -14.38 14.09
CA PHE A 330 -7.46 -13.08 13.43
C PHE A 330 -8.37 -12.09 14.18
N PRO A 331 -9.58 -12.47 14.66
CA PRO A 331 -10.41 -11.56 15.44
C PRO A 331 -9.70 -11.00 16.69
N LYS A 332 -8.87 -11.81 17.36
CA LYS A 332 -8.12 -11.37 18.55
C LYS A 332 -6.95 -10.47 18.20
N VAL A 333 -6.31 -10.70 17.05
CA VAL A 333 -5.25 -9.82 16.52
C VAL A 333 -5.82 -8.42 16.25
N ILE A 334 -7.00 -8.35 15.62
CA ILE A 334 -7.72 -7.10 15.32
C ILE A 334 -8.03 -6.32 16.61
N GLU A 335 -8.52 -7.01 17.65
CA GLU A 335 -8.77 -6.39 18.96
C GLU A 335 -7.49 -5.82 19.58
N ASN A 336 -6.39 -6.59 19.55
CA ASN A 336 -5.10 -6.16 20.08
C ASN A 336 -4.51 -4.98 19.29
N MET A 337 -4.75 -4.90 17.99
CA MET A 337 -4.18 -3.86 17.13
C MET A 337 -4.60 -2.45 17.54
N ARG A 338 -5.83 -2.26 18.05
CA ARG A 338 -6.28 -0.95 18.54
C ARG A 338 -5.38 -0.39 19.64
N GLU A 339 -4.98 -1.21 20.60
CA GLU A 339 -4.06 -0.79 21.66
C GLU A 339 -2.65 -0.57 21.13
N VAL A 340 -2.21 -1.40 20.18
CA VAL A 340 -0.89 -1.27 19.54
C VAL A 340 -0.75 0.06 18.79
N VAL A 341 -1.79 0.50 18.08
CA VAL A 341 -1.83 1.82 17.42
C VAL A 341 -1.72 2.93 18.47
N ALA A 342 -2.54 2.85 19.54
CA ALA A 342 -2.59 3.88 20.57
C ALA A 342 -1.28 4.02 21.35
N LYS A 343 -0.66 2.89 21.72
CA LYS A 343 0.64 2.88 22.40
C LYS A 343 1.81 3.17 21.46
N GLY A 344 1.59 3.05 20.15
CA GLY A 344 2.59 3.24 19.10
C GLY A 344 2.75 4.66 18.60
N GLY A 345 2.07 5.64 19.20
CA GLY A 345 2.19 7.06 18.80
C GLY A 345 1.37 7.44 17.56
N PHE A 346 0.35 6.65 17.19
CA PHE A 346 -0.61 6.97 16.12
C PHE A 346 0.02 7.25 14.74
N GLY A 347 1.06 6.51 14.36
CA GLY A 347 1.51 6.49 12.97
C GLY A 347 0.39 6.03 12.03
N THR A 348 0.38 6.56 10.80
CA THR A 348 -0.56 6.12 9.79
C THR A 348 -0.29 4.65 9.47
N SER A 349 -1.31 3.80 9.58
CA SER A 349 -1.20 2.39 9.26
C SER A 349 -1.14 2.21 7.74
N VAL A 350 0.05 2.37 7.20
CA VAL A 350 0.47 2.14 5.82
C VAL A 350 1.90 1.59 5.85
N THR A 351 2.38 0.93 4.79
CA THR A 351 3.71 0.33 4.79
C THR A 351 4.80 1.36 5.13
N PRO A 352 5.73 1.06 6.05
CA PRO A 352 5.91 -0.23 6.75
C PRO A 352 5.14 -0.36 8.08
N VAL A 353 4.63 0.75 8.63
CA VAL A 353 3.96 0.82 9.95
C VAL A 353 2.77 -0.13 10.10
N SER A 354 1.98 -0.34 9.05
CA SER A 354 0.87 -1.30 9.10
C SER A 354 1.32 -2.73 9.46
N GLN A 355 2.51 -3.14 9.00
CA GLN A 355 3.07 -4.44 9.35
C GLN A 355 3.62 -4.45 10.78
N PHE A 356 4.21 -3.35 11.24
CA PHE A 356 4.66 -3.24 12.63
C PHE A 356 3.50 -3.40 13.60
N TYR A 357 2.37 -2.75 13.32
CA TYR A 357 1.16 -2.88 14.10
C TYR A 357 0.59 -4.29 14.07
N PHE A 358 0.50 -4.91 12.90
CA PHE A 358 -0.01 -6.28 12.78
C PHE A 358 0.87 -7.29 13.51
N GLN A 359 2.19 -7.26 13.30
CA GLN A 359 3.13 -8.20 13.92
C GLN A 359 3.15 -8.07 15.45
N GLN A 360 3.14 -6.84 15.97
CA GLN A 360 3.06 -6.63 17.41
C GLN A 360 1.70 -7.07 17.97
N ALA A 361 0.59 -6.82 17.27
CA ALA A 361 -0.72 -7.28 17.68
C ALA A 361 -0.82 -8.81 17.69
N PHE A 362 -0.24 -9.47 16.69
CA PHE A 362 -0.13 -10.93 16.60
C PHE A 362 0.71 -11.50 17.74
N ALA A 363 1.88 -10.91 18.04
CA ALA A 363 2.70 -11.29 19.18
C ALA A 363 1.92 -11.19 20.50
N ASN A 364 1.17 -10.09 20.70
CA ASN A 364 0.28 -9.90 21.85
C ASN A 364 -0.90 -10.88 21.90
N THR A 365 -1.21 -11.58 20.80
CA THR A 365 -2.28 -12.59 20.74
C THR A 365 -1.74 -13.98 21.11
N VAL A 366 -0.54 -14.33 20.64
CA VAL A 366 0.05 -15.67 20.81
C VAL A 366 0.96 -15.79 22.04
N GLN A 367 1.36 -14.67 22.63
CA GLN A 367 2.21 -14.60 23.83
C GLN A 367 1.54 -13.78 24.93
N GLU A 368 2.16 -13.73 26.10
CA GLU A 368 1.76 -12.78 27.14
C GLU A 368 1.87 -11.35 26.58
N LYS A 369 0.81 -10.57 26.76
CA LYS A 369 0.69 -9.24 26.18
C LYS A 369 1.85 -8.34 26.61
N TRP A 370 2.52 -7.70 25.65
CA TRP A 370 3.70 -6.84 25.87
C TRP A 370 4.95 -7.54 26.43
N SER A 371 4.95 -8.87 26.58
CA SER A 371 6.14 -9.61 27.00
C SER A 371 7.26 -9.56 25.96
N THR A 372 6.90 -9.49 24.67
CA THR A 372 7.83 -9.35 23.55
C THR A 372 7.48 -8.14 22.70
N ILE A 373 8.47 -7.30 22.41
CA ILE A 373 8.38 -6.22 21.45
C ILE A 373 9.03 -6.67 20.14
N THR A 374 8.25 -6.67 19.07
CA THR A 374 8.76 -6.93 17.72
C THR A 374 9.76 -5.85 17.32
N ALA A 375 10.84 -6.24 16.65
CA ALA A 375 11.99 -5.39 16.42
C ALA A 375 11.64 -4.06 15.73
N ASP A 376 10.84 -4.12 14.66
CA ASP A 376 10.55 -2.92 13.88
C ASP A 376 9.52 -2.01 14.54
N TYR A 377 8.53 -2.57 15.26
CA TYR A 377 7.67 -1.78 16.13
C TYR A 377 8.50 -1.06 17.19
N GLY A 378 9.40 -1.77 17.88
CA GLY A 378 10.27 -1.17 18.89
C GLY A 378 11.20 -0.08 18.32
N LYS A 379 11.84 -0.32 17.18
CA LYS A 379 12.64 0.70 16.46
C LYS A 379 11.82 1.94 16.12
N MET A 380 10.56 1.78 15.70
CA MET A 380 9.65 2.90 15.45
C MET A 380 9.36 3.69 16.73
N LEU A 381 9.06 3.02 17.85
CA LEU A 381 8.86 3.69 19.14
C LEU A 381 10.09 4.47 19.62
N LEU A 382 11.27 3.99 19.25
CA LEU A 382 12.55 4.57 19.64
C LEU A 382 13.05 5.63 18.65
N GLY A 383 12.33 5.92 17.57
CA GLY A 383 12.64 7.01 16.63
C GLY A 383 13.51 6.63 15.42
N TYR A 384 13.86 5.36 15.24
CA TYR A 384 14.72 4.90 14.13
C TYR A 384 14.04 4.90 12.75
N PHE A 385 12.73 5.11 12.71
CA PHE A 385 11.95 5.32 11.47
C PHE A 385 11.49 6.77 11.29
N GLY A 386 11.84 7.66 12.23
CA GLY A 386 11.36 9.03 12.29
C GLY A 386 10.45 9.27 13.50
N LYS A 387 9.90 10.48 13.56
CA LYS A 387 9.06 10.94 14.67
C LYS A 387 7.61 10.51 14.46
N THR A 388 7.05 9.79 15.43
CA THR A 388 5.63 9.44 15.44
C THR A 388 4.75 10.68 15.64
N PRO A 389 3.49 10.68 15.14
CA PRO A 389 2.55 11.79 15.31
C PRO A 389 2.31 12.25 16.75
N ALA A 390 2.27 11.29 17.70
CA ALA A 390 2.26 11.56 19.13
C ALA A 390 3.38 10.80 19.83
N GLU A 391 3.70 11.20 21.06
CA GLU A 391 4.63 10.45 21.90
C GLU A 391 4.09 9.03 22.17
N PRO A 392 4.89 7.99 21.87
CA PRO A 392 4.48 6.63 22.20
C PRO A 392 4.44 6.39 23.71
N ASP A 393 3.78 5.32 24.11
CA ASP A 393 3.64 4.94 25.52
C ASP A 393 5.01 4.72 26.18
N GLN A 394 5.26 5.42 27.29
CA GLN A 394 6.58 5.45 27.92
C GLN A 394 7.02 4.09 28.47
N GLU A 395 6.09 3.28 28.95
CA GLU A 395 6.43 1.94 29.47
C GLU A 395 6.79 1.01 28.31
N ILE A 396 6.03 1.06 27.21
CA ILE A 396 6.36 0.25 26.03
C ILE A 396 7.67 0.71 25.38
N LYS A 397 7.94 2.02 25.31
CA LYS A 397 9.25 2.56 24.87
C LYS A 397 10.40 2.02 25.72
N ARG A 398 10.24 1.96 27.05
CA ARG A 398 11.24 1.43 27.98
C ARG A 398 11.49 -0.07 27.77
N ILE A 399 10.42 -0.85 27.60
CA ILE A 399 10.53 -2.29 27.29
C ILE A 399 11.24 -2.49 25.94
N ALA A 400 10.86 -1.74 24.91
CA ALA A 400 11.47 -1.80 23.59
C ALA A 400 12.97 -1.50 23.64
N SER A 401 13.37 -0.41 24.31
CA SER A 401 14.77 -0.04 24.50
C SER A 401 15.57 -1.15 25.17
N SER A 402 15.04 -1.72 26.25
CA SER A 402 15.69 -2.80 26.99
C SER A 402 15.81 -4.10 26.18
N GLN A 403 14.78 -4.50 25.42
CA GLN A 403 14.78 -5.75 24.65
C GLN A 403 15.65 -5.66 23.39
N LEU A 404 15.68 -4.49 22.74
CA LEU A 404 16.45 -4.27 21.52
C LEU A 404 17.87 -3.80 21.78
N ASN A 405 18.20 -3.43 23.03
CA ASN A 405 19.47 -2.81 23.40
C ASN A 405 19.77 -1.58 22.53
N LEU A 406 18.75 -0.72 22.39
CA LEU A 406 18.79 0.52 21.62
C LEU A 406 18.29 1.67 22.49
N GLU A 407 19.00 2.80 22.46
CA GLU A 407 18.55 4.03 23.10
C GLU A 407 17.53 4.75 22.21
N PRO A 408 16.52 5.42 22.79
CA PRO A 408 15.66 6.34 22.04
C PRO A 408 16.47 7.45 21.35
N THR A 409 16.09 7.82 20.13
CA THR A 409 16.75 8.86 19.35
C THR A 409 15.71 9.81 18.73
N SER A 410 16.13 11.06 18.50
CA SER A 410 15.38 12.06 17.71
C SER A 410 16.13 12.45 16.43
N GLU A 411 17.24 11.78 16.16
CA GLU A 411 18.09 12.03 15.02
C GLU A 411 17.35 11.80 13.69
N ASP A 412 17.81 12.47 12.64
CA ASP A 412 17.32 12.26 11.29
C ASP A 412 17.66 10.84 10.81
N VAL A 413 16.67 10.14 10.24
CA VAL A 413 16.83 8.77 9.74
C VAL A 413 17.90 8.69 8.67
N HIS A 414 18.03 9.73 7.84
CA HIS A 414 19.05 9.77 6.79
C HIS A 414 20.46 9.82 7.38
N ASP A 415 20.68 10.56 8.48
CA ASP A 415 21.98 10.66 9.13
C ASP A 415 22.38 9.33 9.80
N ILE A 416 21.40 8.62 10.38
CA ILE A 416 21.59 7.26 10.90
C ILE A 416 21.99 6.31 9.76
N ASN A 417 21.28 6.37 8.63
CA ASN A 417 21.50 5.48 7.50
C ASN A 417 22.84 5.73 6.81
N ASP A 418 23.24 6.99 6.63
CA ASP A 418 24.50 7.36 5.99
C ASP A 418 25.72 6.92 6.82
N ARG A 419 25.59 6.81 8.15
CA ARG A 419 26.65 6.24 9.01
C ARG A 419 26.67 4.72 9.04
N ASN A 420 25.61 4.07 8.58
CA ASN A 420 25.54 2.62 8.60
C ASN A 420 26.37 2.03 7.44
N SER A 421 27.52 1.48 7.77
CA SER A 421 28.43 0.82 6.80
C SER A 421 27.82 -0.37 6.03
N LYS A 422 26.61 -0.81 6.39
CA LYS A 422 25.85 -1.87 5.70
C LYS A 422 24.75 -1.33 4.79
N LEU A 423 24.71 -0.02 4.57
CA LEU A 423 23.82 0.65 3.62
C LEU A 423 24.66 1.42 2.60
N GLY A 424 24.02 1.98 1.58
CA GLY A 424 24.68 2.79 0.56
C GLY A 424 25.16 2.02 -0.66
N VAL A 425 25.54 2.81 -1.66
CA VAL A 425 26.05 2.35 -2.96
C VAL A 425 27.31 1.53 -2.78
N ASP A 426 28.25 2.01 -1.96
CA ASP A 426 29.55 1.34 -1.75
C ASP A 426 29.42 -0.04 -1.10
N TYR A 427 28.51 -0.20 -0.14
CA TYR A 427 28.25 -1.50 0.50
C TYR A 427 27.66 -2.49 -0.51
N ASN A 428 26.60 -2.08 -1.21
CA ASN A 428 25.91 -2.95 -2.16
C ASN A 428 26.80 -3.28 -3.36
N LYS A 429 27.66 -2.36 -3.80
CA LYS A 429 28.66 -2.63 -4.82
C LYS A 429 29.61 -3.76 -4.41
N LYS A 430 30.18 -3.69 -3.19
CA LYS A 430 31.07 -4.75 -2.68
C LYS A 430 30.34 -6.08 -2.55
N LEU A 431 29.10 -6.07 -2.06
CA LEU A 431 28.28 -7.27 -1.96
C LEU A 431 28.08 -7.92 -3.33
N LEU A 432 27.78 -7.14 -4.38
CA LEU A 432 27.66 -7.66 -5.74
C LEU A 432 28.99 -8.24 -6.26
N GLU A 433 30.12 -7.57 -6.01
CA GLU A 433 31.46 -8.07 -6.38
C GLU A 433 31.80 -9.39 -5.68
N GLU A 434 31.49 -9.52 -4.39
CA GLU A 434 31.66 -10.75 -3.60
C GLU A 434 30.80 -11.90 -4.13
N GLU A 435 29.60 -11.59 -4.62
CA GLU A 435 28.68 -12.55 -5.21
C GLU A 435 28.93 -12.84 -6.70
N GLY A 436 29.96 -12.20 -7.30
CA GLY A 436 30.32 -12.37 -8.70
C GLY A 436 29.32 -11.77 -9.70
N LEU A 437 28.55 -10.76 -9.27
CA LEU A 437 27.52 -10.08 -10.04
C LEU A 437 28.02 -8.73 -10.59
N GLU A 438 27.44 -8.27 -11.69
CA GLU A 438 27.76 -6.95 -12.25
C GLU A 438 27.31 -5.82 -11.32
N THR A 439 28.13 -4.78 -11.20
CA THR A 439 27.86 -3.62 -10.33
C THR A 439 27.22 -2.46 -11.10
N THR A 440 26.16 -2.74 -11.86
CA THR A 440 25.37 -1.69 -12.52
C THR A 440 24.58 -0.89 -11.47
N GLU A 441 24.18 0.34 -11.81
CA GLU A 441 23.31 1.15 -10.95
C GLU A 441 21.99 0.42 -10.60
N GLU A 442 21.42 -0.29 -11.57
CA GLU A 442 20.21 -1.11 -11.39
C GLU A 442 20.47 -2.25 -10.39
N ASN A 443 21.55 -3.02 -10.54
CA ASN A 443 21.88 -4.12 -9.62
C ASN A 443 22.19 -3.63 -8.21
N ILE A 444 22.89 -2.50 -8.08
CA ILE A 444 23.16 -1.86 -6.79
C ILE A 444 21.84 -1.49 -6.11
N PHE A 445 20.91 -0.90 -6.86
CA PHE A 445 19.60 -0.52 -6.35
C PHE A 445 18.72 -1.71 -5.99
N ILE A 446 18.73 -2.77 -6.81
CA ILE A 446 18.06 -4.04 -6.53
C ILE A 446 18.62 -4.64 -5.23
N SER A 447 19.95 -4.75 -5.10
CA SER A 447 20.58 -5.23 -3.87
C SER A 447 20.15 -4.44 -2.63
N ALA A 448 20.18 -3.10 -2.72
CA ALA A 448 19.84 -2.23 -1.59
C ALA A 448 18.37 -2.35 -1.14
N THR A 449 17.44 -2.46 -2.09
CA THR A 449 15.99 -2.37 -1.81
C THR A 449 15.28 -3.73 -1.70
N CYS A 450 15.89 -4.78 -2.26
CA CYS A 450 15.37 -6.15 -2.32
C CYS A 450 16.22 -7.14 -1.51
N GLY A 451 17.40 -6.73 -1.02
CA GLY A 451 18.26 -7.51 -0.15
C GLY A 451 18.62 -8.88 -0.76
N SER A 452 18.63 -9.91 0.08
CA SER A 452 18.99 -11.28 -0.32
C SER A 452 18.10 -11.86 -1.41
N GLN A 453 16.82 -11.48 -1.47
CA GLN A 453 15.93 -11.93 -2.53
C GLN A 453 16.24 -11.25 -3.87
N GLY A 454 16.70 -9.99 -3.85
CA GLY A 454 17.23 -9.31 -5.04
C GLY A 454 18.51 -9.98 -5.55
N ILE A 455 19.46 -10.30 -4.64
CA ILE A 455 20.68 -11.03 -4.99
C ILE A 455 20.35 -12.42 -5.59
N ALA A 456 19.40 -13.14 -4.99
CA ALA A 456 18.96 -14.44 -5.52
C ALA A 456 18.37 -14.32 -6.93
N PHE A 457 17.57 -13.28 -7.21
CA PHE A 457 17.09 -13.00 -8.56
C PHE A 457 18.24 -12.75 -9.54
N LEU A 458 19.21 -11.90 -9.18
CA LEU A 458 20.36 -11.58 -10.04
C LEU A 458 21.22 -12.80 -10.36
N LYS A 459 21.26 -13.80 -9.47
CA LYS A 459 21.93 -15.09 -9.71
C LYS A 459 21.10 -16.09 -10.52
N GLY A 460 19.83 -15.81 -10.79
CA GLY A 460 18.89 -16.77 -11.37
C GLY A 460 18.42 -17.87 -10.39
N GLU A 461 18.54 -17.62 -9.09
CA GLU A 461 18.20 -18.55 -8.00
C GLU A 461 16.83 -18.26 -7.36
N GLY A 462 16.13 -17.22 -7.84
CA GLY A 462 14.83 -16.84 -7.32
C GLY A 462 13.75 -17.90 -7.58
N LYS A 463 12.69 -17.87 -6.76
CA LYS A 463 11.58 -18.82 -6.83
C LYS A 463 10.30 -18.10 -7.24
N ALA A 464 9.59 -18.67 -8.23
CA ALA A 464 8.28 -18.17 -8.59
C ALA A 464 7.31 -18.34 -7.41
N GLY A 465 6.58 -17.27 -7.09
CA GLY A 465 5.62 -17.21 -6.00
C GLY A 465 4.22 -16.77 -6.42
N ILE A 466 3.95 -16.74 -7.73
CA ILE A 466 2.62 -16.44 -8.27
C ILE A 466 1.66 -17.56 -7.87
N ARG A 467 0.42 -17.19 -7.56
CA ARG A 467 -0.65 -18.13 -7.21
C ARG A 467 -1.64 -18.20 -8.38
N TYR A 468 -1.69 -19.34 -9.06
CA TYR A 468 -2.68 -19.57 -10.10
C TYR A 468 -3.90 -20.29 -9.52
N LYS A 469 -5.07 -20.14 -10.16
CA LYS A 469 -6.30 -20.82 -9.72
C LYS A 469 -6.15 -22.34 -9.69
N GLU A 470 -5.32 -22.89 -10.57
CA GLU A 470 -5.04 -24.33 -10.63
C GLU A 470 -4.29 -24.85 -9.39
N ASP A 471 -3.45 -24.02 -8.77
CA ASP A 471 -2.65 -24.37 -7.60
C ASP A 471 -3.45 -24.37 -6.29
N VAL A 472 -4.60 -23.69 -6.26
CA VAL A 472 -5.43 -23.49 -5.06
C VAL A 472 -6.69 -24.37 -5.08
N LYS A 473 -6.84 -25.24 -6.07
CA LYS A 473 -7.91 -26.24 -6.05
C LYS A 473 -7.69 -27.18 -4.87
N PRO A 474 -8.74 -27.52 -4.09
CA PRO A 474 -8.62 -28.59 -3.11
C PRO A 474 -8.13 -29.82 -3.86
N THR A 475 -7.05 -30.42 -3.37
CA THR A 475 -6.68 -31.75 -3.85
C THR A 475 -7.89 -32.66 -3.61
N SER A 476 -8.14 -33.63 -4.48
CA SER A 476 -9.22 -34.62 -4.27
C SER A 476 -9.13 -35.35 -2.93
N ASP A 477 -8.00 -35.23 -2.24
CA ASP A 477 -7.72 -35.78 -0.92
C ASP A 477 -8.21 -34.88 0.24
N ASP A 478 -8.50 -33.59 -0.01
CA ASP A 478 -9.03 -32.64 0.99
C ASP A 478 -10.55 -32.69 1.14
N VAL A 479 -11.25 -33.34 0.20
CA VAL A 479 -12.60 -33.85 0.47
C VAL A 479 -12.42 -35.13 1.26
N THR A 480 -12.05 -35.00 2.53
CA THR A 480 -12.29 -36.08 3.47
C THR A 480 -13.78 -36.39 3.37
N SER A 481 -14.11 -37.55 2.80
CA SER A 481 -15.41 -38.15 2.96
C SER A 481 -15.73 -38.03 4.45
N ALA A 482 -16.76 -37.26 4.82
CA ALA A 482 -17.25 -37.29 6.19
C ALA A 482 -17.43 -38.77 6.53
N PRO A 483 -16.72 -39.30 7.54
CA PRO A 483 -16.74 -40.73 7.78
C PRO A 483 -18.19 -41.14 7.97
N SER A 484 -18.61 -42.17 7.26
CA SER A 484 -19.93 -42.75 7.48
C SER A 484 -20.07 -43.04 8.97
N GLY A 485 -21.05 -42.43 9.62
CA GLY A 485 -21.05 -42.35 11.08
C GLY A 485 -22.39 -41.94 11.65
N SER A 486 -22.69 -42.47 12.83
CA SER A 486 -23.85 -42.07 13.62
C SER A 486 -23.44 -40.95 14.58
N TYR A 487 -24.13 -39.81 14.47
CA TYR A 487 -23.93 -38.61 15.25
C TYR A 487 -25.17 -38.35 16.10
N LYS A 488 -24.96 -37.78 17.29
CA LYS A 488 -26.06 -37.39 18.19
C LYS A 488 -26.20 -35.87 18.17
N LEU A 489 -27.23 -35.39 17.48
CA LEU A 489 -27.51 -33.96 17.34
C LEU A 489 -28.48 -33.49 18.44
N ARG A 490 -28.22 -32.35 19.06
CA ARG A 490 -29.15 -31.73 20.02
C ARG A 490 -29.87 -30.55 19.38
N VAL A 491 -31.19 -30.61 19.25
CA VAL A 491 -32.03 -29.53 18.69
C VAL A 491 -33.15 -29.24 19.69
N ASN A 492 -33.28 -27.97 20.11
CA ASN A 492 -34.30 -27.52 21.07
C ASN A 492 -34.37 -28.36 22.37
N GLY A 493 -33.24 -28.91 22.80
CA GLY A 493 -33.16 -29.72 24.02
C GLY A 493 -33.36 -31.22 23.83
N GLU A 494 -33.83 -31.67 22.67
CA GLU A 494 -33.99 -33.09 22.32
C GLU A 494 -32.79 -33.62 21.52
N PHE A 495 -32.48 -34.90 21.70
CA PHE A 495 -31.38 -35.58 21.01
C PHE A 495 -31.90 -36.43 19.86
N PHE A 496 -31.25 -36.32 18.70
CA PHE A 496 -31.54 -37.05 17.47
C PHE A 496 -30.31 -37.85 17.05
N ASP A 497 -30.49 -39.14 16.79
CA ASP A 497 -29.44 -39.97 16.20
C ASP A 497 -29.52 -39.85 14.67
N ILE A 498 -28.47 -39.31 14.05
CA ILE A 498 -28.35 -39.09 12.61
C ILE A 498 -27.25 -39.99 12.08
N THR A 499 -27.53 -40.78 11.05
CA THR A 499 -26.50 -41.55 10.36
C THR A 499 -26.22 -40.91 9.00
N VAL A 500 -24.98 -40.49 8.80
CA VAL A 500 -24.51 -39.93 7.52
C VAL A 500 -23.85 -41.06 6.74
N TYR A 501 -24.24 -41.23 5.48
CA TYR A 501 -23.60 -42.16 4.55
C TYR A 501 -22.81 -41.34 3.52
N SER A 502 -21.51 -41.56 3.43
CA SER A 502 -20.69 -41.01 2.35
C SER A 502 -21.01 -41.76 1.05
N LYS A 503 -21.19 -41.03 -0.05
CA LYS A 503 -21.43 -41.61 -1.39
C LYS A 503 -20.13 -41.89 -2.12
#